data_AF-A0A109LRQ3-F1
#
_entry.id   AF-A0A109LRQ3-F1
#
_cell.length_a   1.000
_cell.length_b   1.000
_cell.length_c   1.000
_cell.angle_alpha   90.00
_cell.angle_beta   90.00
_cell.angle_gamma   90.00
#
_symmetry.space_group_name_H-M   'P 1'
#
loop_
_entity.id
_entity.type
_entity.pdbx_description
1 polymer ?
#
loop_
_entity_poly.entity_id
_entity_poly.type
_entity_poly.pdbx_seq_one_letter_code
_entity_poly.pdbx_strand_id
1 'polypeptide(L)' 'MNKLRVSIHKQAGQNDKPFALEALDIATALTIADINVGRGDAEIWDGEQRLARLSKHGGVHATFWRVN' A
#
# COMPACT_ATOMS: atom_id res chain seq x y z
N MET A 1 -19.40 9.18 -1.88
CA MET A 1 -18.44 8.16 -1.43
C MET A 1 -17.09 8.85 -1.31
N ASN A 2 -16.45 8.79 -0.15
CA ASN A 2 -15.08 9.27 -0.01
C ASN A 2 -14.15 8.34 -0.81
N LYS A 3 -13.22 8.92 -1.56
CA LYS A 3 -12.17 8.15 -2.23
C LYS A 3 -11.09 7.83 -1.21
N LEU A 4 -10.66 6.58 -1.19
CA LEU A 4 -9.53 6.15 -0.37
C LEU A 4 -8.24 6.54 -1.08
N ARG A 5 -7.20 6.85 -0.31
CA ARG A 5 -5.87 7.12 -0.83
C ARG A 5 -4.89 6.04 -0.37
N VAL A 6 -4.15 5.46 -1.32
CA VAL A 6 -3.09 4.49 -1.06
C VAL A 6 -1.76 5.20 -1.17
N SER A 7 -1.02 5.31 -0.07
CA SER A 7 0.34 5.85 -0.04
C SER A 7 1.34 4.69 -0.06
N ILE A 8 2.29 4.71 -1.00
CA ILE A 8 3.27 3.63 -1.17
C ILE A 8 4.65 4.11 -0.74
N HIS A 9 5.23 3.39 0.21
CA HIS A 9 6.54 3.68 0.79
C HIS A 9 7.56 2.66 0.29
N LYS A 10 8.59 3.11 -0.42
CA LYS A 10 9.61 2.22 -0.97
C LYS A 10 10.61 1.77 0.08
N GLN A 11 11.14 0.57 -0.12
CA GLN A 11 12.24 0.01 0.67
C GLN A 11 13.54 0.78 0.37
N ALA A 12 14.39 0.97 1.38
CA ALA A 12 15.67 1.68 1.24
C ALA A 12 16.53 1.05 0.13
N GLY A 13 16.94 1.85 -0.86
CA GLY A 13 17.81 1.43 -1.98
C GLY A 13 17.19 1.51 -3.39
N GLN A 14 15.89 1.78 -3.53
CA GLN A 14 15.28 2.12 -4.83
C GLN A 14 15.09 3.64 -4.96
N ASN A 15 15.46 4.21 -6.11
CA ASN A 15 15.47 5.65 -6.38
C ASN A 15 14.10 6.26 -6.70
N ASP A 16 13.01 5.50 -6.60
CA ASP A 16 11.67 6.04 -6.87
C ASP A 16 11.11 6.74 -5.63
N LYS A 17 10.57 7.94 -5.85
CA LYS A 17 9.94 8.73 -4.80
C LYS A 17 8.67 8.04 -4.29
N PRO A 18 8.34 8.17 -2.99
CA PRO A 18 7.03 7.81 -2.48
C PRO A 18 5.93 8.48 -3.31
N PHE A 19 4.86 7.76 -3.59
CA PHE A 19 3.72 8.28 -4.34
C PHE A 19 2.40 7.77 -3.76
N ALA A 20 1.31 8.44 -4.13
CA ALA A 20 -0.03 8.08 -3.69
C ALA A 20 -0.99 7.94 -4.88
N LEU A 21 -1.95 7.04 -4.76
CA LEU A 21 -2.99 6.76 -5.74
C LEU A 21 -4.37 6.76 -5.08
N GLU A 22 -5.37 7.25 -5.81
CA GLU A 22 -6.77 7.22 -5.38
C GLU A 22 -7.41 5.85 -5.68
N ALA A 23 -8.28 5.42 -4.79
CA ALA A 23 -9.02 4.17 -4.87
C ALA A 23 -10.50 4.40 -4.57
N LEU A 24 -11.37 3.68 -5.27
CA LEU A 24 -12.82 3.81 -5.11
C LEU A 24 -13.32 3.21 -3.79
N ASP A 25 -12.71 2.10 -3.39
CA ASP A 25 -13.07 1.32 -2.21
C ASP A 25 -11.84 0.54 -1.69
N ILE A 26 -12.05 -0.21 -0.59
CA ILE A 26 -10.96 -0.95 0.06
C ILE A 26 -10.40 -2.07 -0.82
N ALA A 27 -11.23 -2.73 -1.63
CA ALA A 27 -10.78 -3.80 -2.52
C ALA A 27 -9.86 -3.26 -3.62
N THR A 28 -10.24 -2.12 -4.21
CA THR A 28 -9.43 -1.38 -5.17
C THR A 28 -8.13 -0.89 -4.53
N ALA A 29 -8.18 -0.37 -3.30
CA ALA A 29 -7.01 0.08 -2.57
C ALA A 29 -6.00 -1.06 -2.32
N LEU A 30 -6.49 -2.23 -1.90
CA LEU A 30 -5.68 -3.43 -1.70
C LEU A 30 -5.08 -3.93 -3.03
N THR A 31 -5.85 -3.87 -4.12
CA THR A 31 -5.36 -4.24 -5.46
C THR A 31 -4.24 -3.31 -5.93
N ILE A 32 -4.40 -1.98 -5.74
CA ILE A 32 -3.36 -1.00 -6.03
C ILE A 32 -2.10 -1.29 -5.21
N ALA A 33 -2.22 -1.52 -3.91
CA ALA A 33 -1.09 -1.86 -3.06
C ALA A 33 -0.38 -3.15 -3.55
N ASP A 34 -1.15 -4.18 -3.91
CA ASP A 34 -0.61 -5.47 -4.36
C ASP A 34 0.20 -5.38 -5.66
N ILE A 35 -0.27 -4.60 -6.62
CA ILE A 35 0.43 -4.37 -7.89
C ILE A 35 1.72 -3.57 -7.69
N ASN A 36 1.68 -2.54 -6.84
CA ASN A 36 2.75 -1.53 -6.81
C ASN A 36 3.80 -1.77 -5.73
N VAL A 37 3.55 -2.66 -4.77
CA VAL A 37 4.51 -3.03 -3.74
C VAL A 37 5.03 -4.44 -4.02
N GLY A 38 6.34 -4.56 -4.28
CA GLY A 38 7.01 -5.86 -4.33
C GLY A 38 7.48 -6.35 -2.95
N ARG A 39 8.09 -5.44 -2.18
CA ARG A 39 8.48 -5.59 -0.77
C ARG A 39 8.52 -4.20 -0.15
N GLY A 40 7.97 -4.03 1.05
CA GLY A 40 7.88 -2.73 1.71
C GLY A 40 6.49 -2.43 2.25
N ASP A 41 6.20 -1.15 2.47
CA ASP A 41 5.00 -0.72 3.18
C ASP A 41 4.05 0.09 2.27
N ALA A 42 2.76 -0.03 2.54
CA ALA A 42 1.73 0.84 2.00
C ALA A 42 0.80 1.30 3.13
N GLU A 43 0.14 2.43 2.96
CA GLU A 43 -0.87 2.93 3.89
C GLU A 43 -2.16 3.24 3.14
N ILE A 44 -3.29 2.90 3.73
CA ILE A 44 -4.62 3.23 3.21
C ILE A 44 -5.21 4.33 4.09
N TRP A 45 -5.68 5.39 3.45
CA TRP A 45 -6.22 6.59 4.09
C TRP A 45 -7.64 6.87 3.59
N ASP A 46 -8.48 7.38 4.48
CA ASP A 46 -9.76 8.02 4.18
C ASP A 46 -9.69 9.48 4.66
N GLY A 47 -9.42 10.39 3.73
CA GLY A 47 -9.02 11.77 4.07
C GLY A 47 -7.77 11.77 4.98
N GLU A 48 -7.93 12.37 6.16
CA GLU A 48 -6.86 12.45 7.19
C GLU A 48 -6.77 11.20 8.08
N GLN A 49 -7.75 10.29 8.01
CA GLN A 49 -7.74 9.08 8.83
C GLN A 49 -6.95 7.97 8.14
N ARG A 50 -5.88 7.48 8.77
CA ARG A 50 -5.22 6.25 8.34
C ARG A 50 -6.07 5.05 8.75
N LEU A 51 -6.55 4.30 7.76
CA LEU A 51 -7.33 3.09 7.98
C LEU A 51 -6.45 1.87 8.25
N ALA A 52 -5.31 1.76 7.55
CA ALA A 52 -4.40 0.62 7.72
C ALA A 52 -2.97 0.98 7.30
N ARG A 53 -1.99 0.35 7.96
CA ARG A 53 -0.62 0.23 7.44
C ARG A 53 -0.36 -1.22 7.06
N LEU A 54 0.02 -1.44 5.82
CA LEU A 54 0.27 -2.75 5.24
C LEU A 54 1.78 -2.93 5.04
N SER A 55 2.30 -4.10 5.41
CA SER A 55 3.67 -4.50 5.07
C SER A 55 3.62 -5.74 4.19
N LYS A 56 4.20 -5.65 2.98
CA LYS A 56 4.29 -6.80 2.07
C LYS A 56 5.50 -7.63 2.42
N HIS A 57 5.24 -8.84 2.88
CA HIS A 57 6.24 -9.89 3.05
C HIS A 57 6.40 -10.63 1.72
N GLY A 58 7.14 -10.03 0.78
CA GLY A 58 7.53 -10.64 -0.50
C GLY A 58 8.93 -11.29 -0.43
N GLY A 59 9.10 -12.46 -1.05
CA GLY A 59 10.36 -13.22 -1.04
C GLY A 59 10.22 -14.66 -1.57
N VAL A 60 11.09 -15.56 -1.12
CA VAL A 60 11.21 -16.98 -1.56
C VAL A 60 9.98 -17.84 -1.19
N HIS A 61 9.09 -17.35 -0.33
CA HIS A 61 7.89 -18.06 0.15
C HIS A 61 6.59 -17.40 -0.33
N ALA A 62 5.45 -17.93 0.13
CA ALA A 62 4.14 -17.34 -0.12
C ALA A 62 4.12 -15.85 0.24
N THR A 63 3.70 -15.03 -0.72
CA THR A 63 3.62 -13.58 -0.53
C THR A 63 2.31 -13.25 0.18
N PHE A 64 2.40 -12.49 1.26
CA PHE A 64 1.23 -12.03 2.00
C PHE A 64 1.41 -10.60 2.52
N TRP A 65 0.26 -9.99 2.81
CA TRP A 65 0.16 -8.70 3.47
C TRP A 65 -0.01 -8.88 4.97
N ARG A 66 0.77 -8.15 5.77
CA ARG A 66 0.53 -8.00 7.21
C ARG A 66 -0.07 -6.62 7.46
N VAL A 67 -1.16 -6.58 8.20
CA VAL A 67 -1.75 -5.34 8.72
C VAL A 67 -1.07 -5.00 10.05
N ASN A 68 -0.59 -3.76 10.20
CA ASN A 68 0.03 -3.24 11.42
C ASN A 68 -0.76 -2.06 11.99
#